data_AF-A0A960RXP7-F1
#
_entry.id   AF-A0A960RXP7-F1
#
_cell.length_a   1.000
_cell.length_b   1.000
_cell.length_c   1.000
_cell.angle_alpha   90.00
_cell.angle_beta   90.00
_cell.angle_gamma   90.00
#
_symmetry.space_group_name_H-M   'P 1'
#
loop_
_entity.id
_entity.type
_entity.pdbx_description
1 polymer ?
#
loop_
_entity_poly.entity_id
_entity_poly.type
_entity_poly.pdbx_seq_one_letter_code
_entity_poly.pdbx_strand_id
1 'polypeptide(L)'
;WCRAYHADVSTLELENVLRYLREYSLIDGSQENFYHVHPLVQQMTLYYLDKKNPSCKQELTSQLLNTLFTLTKKYRAKTPETYHFTGSLIPLCTHYFKQEGRWNHPMEALALLLVKTNYHIDVEKNYSEAENCLALANEIAGDLDLPLKGRVGFLNGFVDYVKAKECSDPSVRTALFGSAHQHFQRALEIYDQYIDEELYLHIESNSKKCNRNHQKAICLEYQAQLLIELDRLDEAKQALENSLRELLAICPSGKHYDIARILREEGIILMKRENYLRLLKK
;
A
#
# COMPACT_ATOMS: atom_id res chain seq x y z
N TRP A 1 -2.14 32.71 -15.92
CA TRP A 1 -1.96 31.70 -14.86
C TRP A 1 -0.68 30.85 -15.02
N CYS A 2 -0.02 30.83 -16.20
CA CYS A 2 1.26 30.10 -16.39
C CYS A 2 2.55 30.96 -16.42
N ARG A 3 2.51 32.27 -16.12
CA ARG A 3 3.69 33.16 -16.29
C ARG A 3 4.55 33.35 -15.02
N ALA A 4 4.19 32.74 -13.89
CA ALA A 4 4.94 32.87 -12.63
C ALA A 4 5.94 31.73 -12.38
N TYR A 5 6.15 30.81 -13.34
CA TYR A 5 6.88 29.55 -13.14
C TYR A 5 8.42 29.65 -13.12
N HIS A 6 8.99 30.85 -13.03
CA HIS A 6 10.45 31.06 -13.01
C HIS A 6 10.92 31.96 -11.86
N ALA A 7 10.16 32.04 -10.75
CA ALA A 7 10.69 32.66 -9.55
C ALA A 7 11.73 31.73 -8.90
N ASP A 8 12.90 32.27 -8.57
CA ASP A 8 13.91 31.56 -7.79
C ASP A 8 13.29 31.16 -6.45
N VAL A 9 13.30 29.86 -6.13
CA VAL A 9 12.69 29.27 -4.92
C VAL A 9 13.23 29.94 -3.65
N SER A 10 14.42 30.53 -3.74
CA SER A 10 15.06 31.32 -2.69
C SER A 10 14.28 32.58 -2.25
N THR A 11 13.33 33.04 -3.07
CA THR A 11 12.57 34.29 -2.88
C THR A 11 11.09 34.10 -2.52
N LEU A 12 10.60 32.85 -2.53
CA LEU A 12 9.21 32.53 -2.18
C LEU A 12 9.03 32.51 -0.66
N GLU A 13 8.29 33.47 -0.09
CA GLU A 13 7.91 33.49 1.32
C GLU A 13 7.11 32.23 1.71
N LEU A 14 7.34 31.73 2.94
CA LEU A 14 6.73 30.50 3.46
C LEU A 14 5.20 30.51 3.33
N GLU A 15 4.53 31.63 3.62
CA GLU A 15 3.07 31.75 3.48
C GLU A 15 2.59 31.52 2.04
N ASN A 16 3.36 31.98 1.04
CA ASN A 16 3.03 31.74 -0.37
C ASN A 16 3.18 30.26 -0.72
N VAL A 17 4.14 29.55 -0.11
CA VAL A 17 4.33 28.10 -0.24
C VAL A 17 3.17 27.32 0.36
N LEU A 18 2.82 27.66 1.60
CA LEU A 18 1.73 27.05 2.36
C LEU A 18 0.37 27.27 1.69
N ARG A 19 0.14 28.45 1.10
CA ARG A 19 -1.02 28.74 0.27
C ARG A 19 -1.03 27.88 -1.00
N TYR A 20 0.10 27.75 -1.68
CA TYR A 20 0.22 26.95 -2.90
C TYR A 20 -0.08 25.47 -2.66
N LEU A 21 0.46 24.90 -1.58
CA LEU A 21 0.21 23.50 -1.18
C LEU A 21 -1.27 23.27 -0.83
N ARG A 22 -1.92 24.22 -0.18
CA ARG A 22 -3.36 24.19 0.12
C ARG A 22 -4.20 24.25 -1.15
N GLU A 23 -3.93 25.22 -2.02
CA GLU A 23 -4.62 25.35 -3.31
C GLU A 23 -4.42 24.09 -4.17
N TYR A 24 -3.22 23.53 -4.20
CA TYR A 24 -2.92 22.31 -4.94
C TYR A 24 -3.69 21.08 -4.42
N SER A 25 -3.89 20.96 -3.10
CA SER A 25 -4.71 19.89 -2.50
C SER A 25 -6.21 19.98 -2.90
N LEU A 26 -6.65 21.16 -3.35
CA LEU A 26 -8.02 21.47 -3.76
C LEU A 26 -8.26 21.31 -5.27
N ILE A 27 -7.20 21.28 -6.10
CA ILE A 27 -7.36 21.15 -7.55
C ILE A 27 -7.87 19.74 -7.90
N ASP A 28 -8.94 19.68 -8.68
CA ASP A 28 -9.51 18.44 -9.19
C ASP A 28 -8.86 18.09 -10.55
N GLY A 29 -7.92 17.14 -10.52
CA GLY A 29 -7.85 16.09 -11.54
C GLY A 29 -7.36 16.36 -12.98
N SER A 30 -6.89 17.54 -13.41
CA SER A 30 -6.26 17.64 -14.75
C SER A 30 -4.76 17.29 -14.71
N GLN A 31 -4.34 16.32 -15.54
CA GLN A 31 -2.94 15.90 -15.67
C GLN A 31 -1.99 17.07 -15.98
N GLU A 32 -2.43 18.08 -16.75
CA GLU A 32 -1.63 19.26 -17.09
C GLU A 32 -1.19 20.08 -15.85
N ASN A 33 -2.06 20.21 -14.84
CA ASN A 33 -1.70 20.92 -13.61
C ASN A 33 -0.71 20.11 -12.75
N PHE A 34 -0.65 18.80 -12.92
CA PHE A 34 0.32 17.94 -12.25
C PHE A 34 1.75 18.22 -12.73
N TYR A 35 1.94 18.32 -14.06
CA TYR A 35 3.26 18.51 -14.68
C TYR A 35 3.94 19.83 -14.32
N HIS A 36 3.18 20.90 -14.11
CA HIS A 36 3.74 22.22 -13.82
C HIS A 36 4.05 22.41 -12.33
N VAL A 37 3.20 21.92 -11.44
CA VAL A 37 3.34 22.15 -9.99
C VAL A 37 4.33 21.19 -9.33
N HIS A 38 4.52 19.99 -9.91
CA HIS A 38 5.38 18.94 -9.36
C HIS A 38 6.85 19.36 -9.12
N PRO A 39 7.58 19.94 -10.10
CA PRO A 39 8.97 20.36 -9.88
C PRO A 39 9.09 21.46 -8.83
N LEU A 40 8.09 22.35 -8.77
CA LEU A 40 8.06 23.47 -7.82
C LEU A 40 7.88 22.95 -6.39
N VAL A 41 6.89 22.07 -6.15
CA VAL A 41 6.68 21.46 -4.83
C VAL A 41 7.91 20.65 -4.40
N GLN A 42 8.54 19.90 -5.30
CA GLN A 42 9.76 19.16 -5.01
C GLN A 42 10.92 20.08 -4.61
N GLN A 43 11.19 21.14 -5.40
CA GLN A 43 12.24 22.11 -5.10
C GLN A 43 11.98 22.87 -3.80
N MET A 44 10.73 23.27 -3.55
CA MET A 44 10.34 23.99 -2.33
C MET A 44 10.46 23.11 -1.09
N THR A 45 10.09 21.83 -1.21
CA THR A 45 10.25 20.84 -0.14
C THR A 45 11.72 20.69 0.22
N LEU A 46 12.59 20.49 -0.78
CA LEU A 46 14.04 20.39 -0.58
C LEU A 46 14.62 21.67 0.03
N TYR A 47 14.22 22.84 -0.48
CA TYR A 47 14.70 24.14 -0.03
C TYR A 47 14.36 24.47 1.43
N TYR A 48 13.10 24.24 1.85
CA TYR A 48 12.67 24.59 3.20
C TYR A 48 13.15 23.61 4.27
N LEU A 49 13.41 22.36 3.89
CA LEU A 49 13.96 21.37 4.81
C LEU A 49 15.45 21.61 5.09
N ASP A 50 16.18 22.22 4.15
CA ASP A 50 17.57 22.62 4.37
C ASP A 50 17.72 23.80 5.35
N LYS A 51 16.68 24.62 5.54
CA LYS A 51 16.74 25.76 6.47
C LYS A 51 16.62 25.36 7.94
N LYS A 52 17.60 25.72 8.78
CA LYS A 52 17.68 25.46 10.23
C LYS A 52 16.67 26.21 11.12
N ASN A 53 15.43 26.47 10.68
CA ASN A 53 14.40 27.08 11.53
C ASN A 53 13.36 26.04 12.00
N PRO A 54 13.37 25.61 13.29
CA PRO A 54 12.54 24.51 13.78
C PRO A 54 11.02 24.74 13.65
N SER A 55 10.53 25.96 13.85
CA SER A 55 9.08 26.25 13.82
C SER A 55 8.52 26.24 12.39
N CYS A 56 9.27 26.78 11.42
CA CYS A 56 8.93 26.71 10.00
C CYS A 56 8.94 25.26 9.47
N LYS A 57 9.83 24.42 9.99
CA LYS A 57 9.90 22.99 9.61
C LYS A 57 8.61 22.27 9.97
N GLN A 58 8.08 22.47 11.18
CA GLN A 58 6.95 21.70 11.68
C GLN A 58 5.65 22.01 10.91
N GLU A 59 5.33 23.28 10.69
CA GLU A 59 4.12 23.70 9.97
C GLU A 59 4.19 23.34 8.48
N LEU A 60 5.34 23.53 7.85
CA LEU A 60 5.56 23.15 6.45
C LEU A 60 5.50 21.64 6.27
N THR A 61 6.11 20.85 7.16
CA THR A 61 6.04 19.38 7.13
C THR A 61 4.59 18.89 7.27
N SER A 62 3.82 19.45 8.21
CA SER A 62 2.40 19.09 8.38
C SER A 62 1.55 19.41 7.14
N GLN A 63 1.80 20.54 6.49
CA GLN A 63 1.06 20.94 5.30
C GLN A 63 1.48 20.15 4.05
N LEU A 64 2.78 19.88 3.90
CA LEU A 64 3.31 18.96 2.88
C LEU A 64 2.75 17.56 3.04
N LEU A 65 2.68 17.06 4.27
CA LEU A 65 2.05 15.78 4.60
C LEU A 65 0.59 15.74 4.16
N ASN A 66 -0.20 16.73 4.53
CA ASN A 66 -1.60 16.82 4.14
C ASN A 66 -1.76 16.88 2.61
N THR A 67 -0.91 17.63 1.92
CA THR A 67 -0.91 17.71 0.45
C THR A 67 -0.51 16.38 -0.16
N LEU A 68 0.57 15.75 0.30
CA LEU A 68 1.02 14.43 -0.19
C LEU A 68 0.01 13.34 0.07
N PHE A 69 -0.62 13.33 1.23
CA PHE A 69 -1.67 12.39 1.59
C PHE A 69 -2.91 12.59 0.73
N THR A 70 -3.31 13.85 0.51
CA THR A 70 -4.42 14.18 -0.38
C THR A 70 -4.10 13.77 -1.81
N LEU A 71 -2.87 13.98 -2.27
CA LEU A 71 -2.44 13.61 -3.61
C LEU A 71 -2.37 12.09 -3.79
N THR A 72 -1.76 11.36 -2.86
CA THR A 72 -1.70 9.89 -2.92
C THR A 72 -3.08 9.25 -2.80
N LYS A 73 -3.99 9.81 -1.98
CA LYS A 73 -5.38 9.36 -1.83
C LYS A 73 -6.25 9.69 -3.05
N LYS A 74 -6.18 10.91 -3.60
CA LYS A 74 -6.98 11.35 -4.76
C LYS A 74 -6.47 10.79 -6.08
N TYR A 75 -5.16 10.79 -6.30
CA TYR A 75 -4.60 10.52 -7.62
C TYR A 75 -4.26 9.06 -7.87
N ARG A 76 -4.59 8.14 -6.92
CA ARG A 76 -4.35 6.69 -6.98
C ARG A 76 -3.18 6.41 -7.91
N ALA A 77 -1.96 6.74 -7.51
CA ALA A 77 -0.82 6.86 -8.42
C ALA A 77 -0.98 5.97 -9.69
N LYS A 78 -1.53 6.60 -10.73
CA LYS A 78 -2.07 5.92 -11.91
C LYS A 78 -1.12 6.11 -13.08
N THR A 79 -0.17 7.02 -12.89
CA THR A 79 0.87 7.36 -13.84
C THR A 79 2.23 7.26 -13.14
N PRO A 80 3.29 6.86 -13.86
CA PRO A 80 4.65 6.76 -13.33
C PRO A 80 5.15 8.04 -12.64
N GLU A 81 4.68 9.21 -13.07
CA GLU A 81 5.10 10.52 -12.58
C GLU A 81 4.59 10.80 -11.16
N THR A 82 3.32 10.46 -10.85
CA THR A 82 2.80 10.59 -9.49
C THR A 82 3.54 9.66 -8.52
N TYR A 83 4.02 8.52 -9.00
CA TYR A 83 4.84 7.62 -8.19
C TYR A 83 6.26 8.11 -7.99
N HIS A 84 6.95 8.59 -9.05
CA HIS A 84 8.30 9.15 -8.91
C HIS A 84 8.33 10.33 -7.93
N PHE A 85 7.30 11.18 -7.96
CA PHE A 85 7.12 12.24 -6.97
C PHE A 85 7.09 11.70 -5.54
N THR A 86 6.15 10.78 -5.29
CA THR A 86 5.90 10.21 -3.96
C THR A 86 7.15 9.46 -3.48
N GLY A 87 7.80 8.70 -4.35
CA GLY A 87 9.05 7.99 -4.09
C GLY A 87 10.21 8.92 -3.74
N SER A 88 10.33 10.07 -4.42
CA SER A 88 11.37 11.07 -4.13
C SER A 88 11.18 11.79 -2.79
N LEU A 89 9.93 11.92 -2.35
CA LEU A 89 9.58 12.62 -1.12
C LEU A 89 9.62 11.72 0.11
N ILE A 90 9.61 10.40 -0.05
CA ILE A 90 9.57 9.46 1.08
C ILE A 90 10.84 9.45 1.92
N PRO A 91 12.08 9.31 1.38
CA PRO A 91 13.30 9.36 2.21
C PRO A 91 13.38 10.64 3.06
N LEU A 92 12.86 11.71 2.49
CA LEU A 92 12.79 13.02 3.07
C LEU A 92 11.67 13.09 4.13
N CYS A 93 10.49 12.54 3.87
CA CYS A 93 9.43 12.40 4.86
C CYS A 93 9.85 11.48 6.03
N THR A 94 10.48 10.32 5.78
CA THR A 94 10.95 9.41 6.86
C THR A 94 12.08 10.00 7.68
N HIS A 95 13.02 10.73 7.08
CA HIS A 95 14.04 11.49 7.83
C HIS A 95 13.41 12.52 8.78
N TYR A 96 12.34 13.18 8.32
CA TYR A 96 11.65 14.19 9.12
C TYR A 96 10.70 13.62 10.17
N PHE A 97 10.06 12.50 9.89
CA PHE A 97 9.19 11.86 10.87
C PHE A 97 10.00 11.21 11.97
N LYS A 98 11.22 10.75 11.70
CA LYS A 98 12.12 10.17 12.69
C LYS A 98 13.11 11.21 13.20
N GLN A 99 12.70 12.02 14.18
CA GLN A 99 13.61 12.93 14.90
C GLN A 99 14.05 12.30 16.21
N GLU A 100 15.36 12.31 16.48
CA GLU A 100 15.94 11.75 17.72
C GLU A 100 15.49 10.30 18.01
N GLY A 101 15.21 9.52 16.95
CA GLY A 101 14.73 8.14 17.05
C GLY A 101 13.23 7.98 17.33
N ARG A 102 12.43 9.05 17.33
CA ARG A 102 10.98 9.01 17.54
C ARG A 102 10.19 9.42 16.30
N TRP A 103 9.07 8.73 16.07
CA TRP A 103 8.14 9.01 14.99
C TRP A 103 7.11 10.08 15.39
N ASN A 104 7.24 11.30 14.87
CA ASN A 104 6.35 12.42 15.22
C ASN A 104 4.96 12.36 14.54
N HIS A 105 4.86 11.64 13.42
CA HIS A 105 3.62 11.46 12.63
C HIS A 105 3.53 10.01 12.13
N PRO A 106 3.36 9.03 13.03
CA PRO A 106 3.56 7.62 12.72
C PRO A 106 2.50 7.07 11.76
N MET A 107 1.25 7.53 11.83
CA MET A 107 0.17 7.06 10.95
C MET A 107 0.39 7.50 9.49
N GLU A 108 0.76 8.76 9.30
CA GLU A 108 1.03 9.34 7.99
C GLU A 108 2.29 8.74 7.36
N ALA A 109 3.34 8.56 8.17
CA ALA A 109 4.56 7.88 7.77
C ALA A 109 4.28 6.46 7.28
N LEU A 110 3.48 5.71 8.04
CA LEU A 110 3.11 4.36 7.73
C LEU A 110 2.29 4.27 6.44
N ALA A 111 1.27 5.13 6.26
CA ALA A 111 0.49 5.17 5.04
C ALA A 111 1.34 5.45 3.78
N LEU A 112 2.30 6.38 3.86
CA LEU A 112 3.22 6.69 2.77
C LEU A 112 4.13 5.51 2.42
N LEU A 113 4.67 4.82 3.44
CA LEU A 113 5.50 3.64 3.24
C LEU A 113 4.73 2.53 2.54
N LEU A 114 3.47 2.28 2.93
CA LEU A 114 2.62 1.27 2.28
C LEU A 114 2.32 1.59 0.80
N VAL A 115 2.13 2.87 0.45
CA VAL A 115 1.98 3.29 -0.95
C VAL A 115 3.24 3.01 -1.76
N LYS A 116 4.42 3.32 -1.20
CA LYS A 116 5.71 3.06 -1.88
C LYS A 116 6.03 1.58 -1.99
N THR A 117 5.69 0.78 -0.99
CA THR A 117 5.80 -0.67 -1.08
C THR A 117 5.01 -1.19 -2.28
N ASN A 118 3.74 -0.79 -2.45
CA ASN A 118 2.95 -1.21 -3.62
C ASN A 118 3.57 -0.76 -4.95
N TYR A 119 4.15 0.44 -5.01
CA TYR A 119 4.84 0.92 -6.21
C TYR A 119 6.00 0.02 -6.62
N HIS A 120 6.87 -0.30 -5.65
CA HIS A 120 8.02 -1.17 -5.91
C HIS A 120 7.61 -2.59 -6.30
N ILE A 121 6.48 -3.09 -5.78
CA ILE A 121 5.94 -4.40 -6.15
C ILE A 121 5.28 -4.37 -7.54
N ASP A 122 4.39 -3.42 -7.79
CA ASP A 122 3.51 -3.44 -8.97
C ASP A 122 4.16 -2.82 -10.21
N VAL A 123 4.97 -1.77 -10.03
CA VAL A 123 5.51 -0.95 -11.14
C VAL A 123 6.98 -1.21 -11.38
N GLU A 124 7.84 -1.01 -10.39
CA GLU A 124 9.30 -1.15 -10.60
C GLU A 124 9.80 -2.58 -10.56
N LYS A 125 9.03 -3.50 -9.98
CA LYS A 125 9.45 -4.89 -9.70
C LYS A 125 10.75 -4.95 -8.89
N ASN A 126 10.93 -3.99 -7.98
CA ASN A 126 12.09 -3.86 -7.10
C ASN A 126 11.75 -4.34 -5.68
N TYR A 127 11.80 -5.65 -5.47
CA TYR A 127 11.40 -6.25 -4.20
C TYR A 127 12.29 -5.88 -3.02
N SER A 128 13.58 -5.60 -3.25
CA SER A 128 14.50 -5.15 -2.21
C SER A 128 14.07 -3.81 -1.62
N GLU A 129 13.68 -2.85 -2.47
CA GLU A 129 13.17 -1.56 -2.00
C GLU A 129 11.79 -1.68 -1.34
N ALA A 130 10.94 -2.61 -1.81
CA ALA A 130 9.66 -2.91 -1.15
C ALA A 130 9.88 -3.43 0.29
N GLU A 131 10.84 -4.35 0.47
CA GLU A 131 11.24 -4.92 1.76
C GLU A 131 11.84 -3.85 2.69
N ASN A 132 12.70 -2.96 2.17
CA ASN A 132 13.24 -1.83 2.93
C ASN A 132 12.12 -0.91 3.47
N CYS A 133 11.12 -0.62 2.62
CA CYS A 133 9.96 0.17 3.05
C CYS A 133 9.13 -0.55 4.12
N LEU A 134 8.96 -1.87 3.98
CA LEU A 134 8.22 -2.69 4.95
C LEU A 134 8.97 -2.85 6.28
N ALA A 135 10.29 -2.86 6.28
CA ALA A 135 11.09 -2.86 7.50
C ALA A 135 10.87 -1.58 8.32
N LEU A 136 10.88 -0.41 7.66
CA LEU A 136 10.56 0.86 8.30
C LEU A 136 9.09 0.90 8.76
N ALA A 137 8.18 0.37 7.95
CA ALA A 137 6.76 0.29 8.29
C ALA A 137 6.52 -0.58 9.53
N ASN A 138 7.24 -1.70 9.66
CA ASN A 138 7.19 -2.57 10.83
C ASN A 138 7.74 -1.88 12.09
N GLU A 139 8.79 -1.07 11.97
CA GLU A 139 9.30 -0.28 13.09
C GLU A 139 8.22 0.66 13.64
N ILE A 140 7.57 1.42 12.76
CA ILE A 140 6.50 2.35 13.13
C ILE A 140 5.28 1.60 13.67
N ALA A 141 4.88 0.54 12.97
CA ALA A 141 3.71 -0.24 13.35
C ALA A 141 3.92 -0.98 14.67
N GLY A 142 5.15 -1.36 15.04
CA GLY A 142 5.44 -2.05 16.30
C GLY A 142 4.91 -1.31 17.53
N ASP A 143 5.04 0.01 17.53
CA ASP A 143 4.59 0.91 18.59
C ASP A 143 3.08 1.20 18.56
N LEU A 144 2.39 0.83 17.46
CA LEU A 144 0.99 1.14 17.21
C LEU A 144 0.11 -0.11 17.34
N ASP A 145 -0.70 -0.21 18.38
CA ASP A 145 -1.64 -1.34 18.53
C ASP A 145 -2.89 -1.15 17.65
N LEU A 146 -2.73 -1.36 16.34
CA LEU A 146 -3.71 -1.03 15.31
C LEU A 146 -3.80 -2.10 14.20
N PRO A 147 -4.93 -2.18 13.46
CA PRO A 147 -5.10 -3.05 12.27
C PRO A 147 -4.02 -2.84 11.20
N LEU A 148 -3.40 -1.66 11.18
CA LEU A 148 -2.34 -1.31 10.23
C LEU A 148 -1.12 -2.25 10.34
N LYS A 149 -0.84 -2.83 11.53
CA LYS A 149 0.12 -3.94 11.70
C LYS A 149 -0.22 -5.13 10.79
N GLY A 150 -1.51 -5.48 10.72
CA GLY A 150 -2.01 -6.54 9.85
C GLY A 150 -1.77 -6.21 8.37
N ARG A 151 -1.90 -4.94 7.98
CA ARG A 151 -1.63 -4.51 6.61
C ARG A 151 -0.16 -4.60 6.22
N VAL A 152 0.73 -4.22 7.13
CA VAL A 152 2.17 -4.42 6.95
C VAL A 152 2.47 -5.92 6.81
N GLY A 153 1.88 -6.76 7.67
CA GLY A 153 1.99 -8.22 7.58
C GLY A 153 1.51 -8.76 6.23
N PHE A 154 0.35 -8.31 5.76
CA PHE A 154 -0.19 -8.68 4.44
C PHE A 154 0.77 -8.32 3.30
N LEU A 155 1.32 -7.09 3.28
CA LEU A 155 2.24 -6.68 2.21
C LEU A 155 3.58 -7.43 2.25
N ASN A 156 4.10 -7.79 3.43
CA ASN A 156 5.25 -8.70 3.53
C ASN A 156 4.93 -10.05 2.85
N GLY A 157 3.76 -10.62 3.15
CA GLY A 157 3.33 -11.86 2.49
C GLY A 157 3.12 -11.71 0.98
N PHE A 158 2.65 -10.55 0.53
CA PHE A 158 2.45 -10.28 -0.89
C PHE A 158 3.78 -10.15 -1.66
N VAL A 159 4.81 -9.53 -1.07
CA VAL A 159 6.16 -9.51 -1.66
C VAL A 159 6.69 -10.92 -1.87
N ASP A 160 6.62 -11.77 -0.84
CA ASP A 160 7.06 -13.16 -0.92
C ASP A 160 6.26 -13.96 -1.94
N TYR A 161 4.95 -13.75 -2.01
CA TYR A 161 4.09 -14.36 -3.00
C TYR A 161 4.50 -14.01 -4.44
N VAL A 162 4.75 -12.73 -4.73
CA VAL A 162 5.15 -12.30 -6.07
C VAL A 162 6.55 -12.84 -6.42
N LYS A 163 7.51 -12.78 -5.48
CA LYS A 163 8.84 -13.39 -5.65
C LYS A 163 8.73 -14.89 -5.94
N ALA A 164 7.83 -15.61 -5.24
CA ALA A 164 7.60 -17.03 -5.48
C ALA A 164 7.07 -17.30 -6.90
N LYS A 165 6.12 -16.50 -7.38
CA LYS A 165 5.54 -16.63 -8.73
C LYS A 165 6.58 -16.42 -9.85
N GLU A 166 7.60 -15.60 -9.60
CA GLU A 166 8.68 -15.31 -10.55
C GLU A 166 9.91 -16.24 -10.36
N CYS A 167 9.95 -17.01 -9.28
CA CYS A 167 11.06 -17.89 -8.96
C CYS A 167 11.02 -19.18 -9.79
N SER A 168 12.14 -19.47 -10.49
CA SER A 168 12.32 -20.69 -11.26
C SER A 168 12.77 -21.89 -10.42
N ASP A 169 13.42 -21.66 -9.29
CA ASP A 169 13.89 -22.72 -8.38
C ASP A 169 12.72 -23.24 -7.53
N PRO A 170 12.34 -24.53 -7.65
CA PRO A 170 11.20 -25.09 -6.92
C PRO A 170 11.36 -25.06 -5.40
N SER A 171 12.59 -25.20 -4.89
CA SER A 171 12.88 -25.22 -3.45
C SER A 171 12.70 -23.83 -2.86
N VAL A 172 13.31 -22.83 -3.49
CA VAL A 172 13.20 -21.43 -3.09
C VAL A 172 11.75 -20.94 -3.23
N ARG A 173 11.08 -21.29 -4.33
CA ARG A 173 9.67 -20.97 -4.55
C ARG A 173 8.77 -21.52 -3.44
N THR A 174 8.98 -22.78 -3.04
CA THR A 174 8.20 -23.41 -1.97
C THR A 174 8.44 -22.72 -0.63
N ALA A 175 9.69 -22.38 -0.33
CA ALA A 175 10.03 -21.62 0.89
C ALA A 175 9.36 -20.23 0.90
N LEU A 176 9.39 -19.51 -0.22
CA LEU A 176 8.73 -18.20 -0.36
C LEU A 176 7.21 -18.30 -0.20
N PHE A 177 6.54 -19.30 -0.80
CA PHE A 177 5.11 -19.52 -0.55
C PHE A 177 4.82 -19.86 0.92
N GLY A 178 5.70 -20.62 1.58
CA GLY A 178 5.61 -20.90 3.01
C GLY A 178 5.70 -19.63 3.86
N SER A 179 6.66 -18.76 3.55
CA SER A 179 6.83 -17.45 4.20
C SER A 179 5.61 -16.55 3.98
N ALA A 180 5.14 -16.44 2.73
CA ALA A 180 3.93 -15.70 2.38
C ALA A 180 2.71 -16.16 3.17
N HIS A 181 2.52 -17.49 3.28
CA HIS A 181 1.42 -18.07 4.04
C HIS A 181 1.45 -17.67 5.53
N GLN A 182 2.62 -17.73 6.17
CA GLN A 182 2.79 -17.31 7.57
C GLN A 182 2.46 -15.82 7.77
N HIS A 183 2.91 -14.96 6.85
CA HIS A 183 2.60 -13.54 6.86
C HIS A 183 1.09 -13.27 6.74
N PHE A 184 0.41 -13.93 5.80
CA PHE A 184 -1.05 -13.79 5.66
C PHE A 184 -1.82 -14.30 6.88
N GLN A 185 -1.37 -15.40 7.48
CA GLN A 185 -2.00 -15.95 8.68
C GLN A 185 -1.88 -14.97 9.86
N ARG A 186 -0.69 -14.41 10.07
CA ARG A 186 -0.47 -13.39 11.11
C ARG A 186 -1.28 -12.12 10.86
N ALA A 187 -1.42 -11.70 9.60
CA ALA A 187 -2.27 -10.56 9.24
C ALA A 187 -3.74 -10.83 9.60
N LEU A 188 -4.25 -12.04 9.31
CA LEU A 188 -5.61 -12.45 9.68
C LEU A 188 -5.83 -12.44 11.20
N GLU A 189 -4.88 -12.99 11.97
CA GLU A 189 -4.94 -12.98 13.43
C GLU A 189 -5.04 -11.55 13.98
N ILE A 190 -4.26 -10.62 13.42
CA ILE A 190 -4.35 -9.20 13.77
C ILE A 190 -5.74 -8.66 13.42
N TYR A 191 -6.25 -8.90 12.21
CA TYR A 191 -7.58 -8.41 11.84
C TYR A 191 -8.71 -9.02 12.66
N ASP A 192 -8.54 -10.21 13.21
CA ASP A 192 -9.52 -10.81 14.11
C ASP A 192 -9.49 -10.20 15.53
N GLN A 193 -8.36 -9.63 15.95
CA GLN A 193 -8.23 -8.95 17.24
C GLN A 193 -8.94 -7.59 17.27
N TYR A 194 -8.95 -6.85 16.16
CA TYR A 194 -9.51 -5.49 16.09
C TYR A 194 -10.87 -5.47 15.43
N ILE A 195 -11.94 -5.33 16.22
CA ILE A 195 -13.32 -5.32 15.72
C ILE A 195 -13.80 -3.89 15.38
N ASP A 196 -13.14 -2.87 15.93
CA ASP A 196 -13.50 -1.48 15.71
C ASP A 196 -13.15 -1.02 14.27
N GLU A 197 -14.18 -0.78 13.47
CA GLU A 197 -14.05 -0.38 12.06
C GLU A 197 -13.41 1.01 11.89
N GLU A 198 -13.47 1.89 12.89
CA GLU A 198 -12.82 3.21 12.80
C GLU A 198 -11.30 3.08 12.70
N LEU A 199 -10.73 2.01 13.27
CA LEU A 199 -9.30 1.72 13.22
C LEU A 199 -8.82 1.25 11.84
N TYR A 200 -9.74 0.90 10.93
CA TYR A 200 -9.43 0.51 9.56
C TYR A 200 -9.45 1.70 8.59
N LEU A 201 -9.87 2.88 9.04
CA LEU A 201 -9.82 4.09 8.23
C LEU A 201 -8.37 4.32 7.77
N HIS A 202 -8.22 4.73 6.51
CA HIS A 202 -6.92 5.02 5.88
C HIS A 202 -5.96 3.84 5.67
N ILE A 203 -6.35 2.60 5.99
CA ILE A 203 -5.52 1.40 5.72
C ILE A 203 -5.31 1.17 4.22
N GLU A 204 -6.24 1.65 3.39
CA GLU A 204 -6.14 1.68 1.94
C GLU A 204 -6.55 3.04 1.36
N SER A 205 -6.15 3.30 0.12
CA SER A 205 -6.57 4.50 -0.61
C SER A 205 -8.05 4.48 -0.98
N ASN A 206 -8.63 3.29 -1.19
CA ASN A 206 -10.06 3.13 -1.49
C ASN A 206 -10.83 2.96 -0.18
N SER A 207 -11.62 3.95 0.21
CA SER A 207 -12.42 3.90 1.43
C SER A 207 -13.37 2.72 1.51
N LYS A 208 -13.85 2.19 0.37
CA LYS A 208 -14.70 0.98 0.33
C LYS A 208 -13.96 -0.29 0.74
N LYS A 209 -12.63 -0.26 0.76
CA LYS A 209 -11.73 -1.35 1.16
C LYS A 209 -11.17 -1.18 2.57
N CYS A 210 -11.44 -0.04 3.21
CA CYS A 210 -11.01 0.31 4.56
C CYS A 210 -11.98 -0.25 5.60
N ASN A 211 -12.15 -1.57 5.61
CA ASN A 211 -12.95 -2.28 6.61
C ASN A 211 -12.35 -3.64 6.90
N ARG A 212 -12.65 -4.18 8.07
CA ARG A 212 -12.11 -5.46 8.55
C ARG A 212 -12.37 -6.59 7.58
N ASN A 213 -13.63 -6.77 7.19
CA ASN A 213 -14.05 -7.90 6.36
C ASN A 213 -13.34 -7.89 4.99
N HIS A 214 -13.12 -6.72 4.39
CA HIS A 214 -12.35 -6.62 3.16
C HIS A 214 -10.89 -7.04 3.35
N GLN A 215 -10.24 -6.57 4.42
CA GLN A 215 -8.84 -6.93 4.68
C GLN A 215 -8.66 -8.43 4.98
N LYS A 216 -9.63 -9.04 5.67
CA LYS A 216 -9.69 -10.49 5.85
C LYS A 216 -9.89 -11.23 4.53
N ALA A 217 -10.86 -10.79 3.74
CA ALA A 217 -11.18 -11.41 2.46
C ALA A 217 -9.96 -11.48 1.54
N ILE A 218 -9.22 -10.36 1.39
CA ILE A 218 -8.04 -10.36 0.52
C ILE A 218 -6.95 -11.29 1.04
N CYS A 219 -6.73 -11.38 2.36
CA CYS A 219 -5.73 -12.28 2.94
C CYS A 219 -6.07 -13.74 2.63
N LEU A 220 -7.33 -14.13 2.88
CA LEU A 220 -7.83 -15.47 2.60
C LEU A 220 -7.74 -15.81 1.10
N GLU A 221 -7.98 -14.83 0.23
CA GLU A 221 -7.88 -15.03 -1.20
C GLU A 221 -6.44 -15.29 -1.65
N TYR A 222 -5.46 -14.51 -1.16
CA TYR A 222 -4.05 -14.74 -1.48
C TYR A 222 -3.51 -16.04 -0.84
N GLN A 223 -4.01 -16.41 0.34
CA GLN A 223 -3.77 -17.74 0.92
C GLN A 223 -4.32 -18.86 0.02
N ALA A 224 -5.51 -18.70 -0.54
CA ALA A 224 -6.03 -19.69 -1.47
C ALA A 224 -5.17 -19.80 -2.73
N GLN A 225 -4.76 -18.66 -3.32
CA GLN A 225 -3.92 -18.65 -4.52
C GLN A 225 -2.59 -19.37 -4.30
N LEU A 226 -1.88 -19.10 -3.20
CA LEU A 226 -0.63 -19.81 -2.91
C LEU A 226 -0.87 -21.30 -2.61
N LEU A 227 -1.98 -21.67 -1.96
CA LEU A 227 -2.33 -23.07 -1.70
C LEU A 227 -2.64 -23.82 -3.00
N ILE A 228 -3.23 -23.16 -4.00
CA ILE A 228 -3.42 -23.70 -5.35
C ILE A 228 -2.06 -23.97 -6.01
N GLU A 229 -1.08 -23.08 -5.86
CA GLU A 229 0.28 -23.26 -6.40
C GLU A 229 1.02 -24.42 -5.72
N LEU A 230 0.71 -24.69 -4.44
CA LEU A 230 1.25 -25.82 -3.67
C LEU A 230 0.43 -27.11 -3.81
N ASP A 231 -0.56 -27.16 -4.71
CA ASP A 231 -1.49 -28.27 -4.93
C ASP A 231 -2.26 -28.72 -3.67
N ARG A 232 -2.42 -27.85 -2.68
CA ARG A 232 -3.24 -28.05 -1.47
C ARG A 232 -4.69 -27.63 -1.73
N LEU A 233 -5.33 -28.32 -2.68
CA LEU A 233 -6.57 -27.87 -3.32
C LEU A 233 -7.80 -27.85 -2.40
N ASP A 234 -7.87 -28.69 -1.37
CA ASP A 234 -8.99 -28.67 -0.41
C ASP A 234 -8.89 -27.49 0.55
N GLU A 235 -7.67 -27.19 1.02
CA GLU A 235 -7.42 -26.03 1.88
C GLU A 235 -7.61 -24.71 1.12
N ALA A 236 -7.15 -24.67 -0.13
CA ALA A 236 -7.40 -23.54 -1.02
C ALA A 236 -8.89 -23.27 -1.19
N LYS A 237 -9.69 -24.32 -1.41
CA LYS A 237 -11.15 -24.19 -1.54
C LYS A 237 -11.76 -23.64 -0.25
N GLN A 238 -11.36 -24.15 0.90
CA GLN A 238 -11.87 -23.66 2.17
C GLN A 238 -11.54 -22.18 2.42
N ALA A 239 -10.34 -21.75 2.03
CA ALA A 239 -9.91 -20.36 2.11
C ALA A 239 -10.73 -19.46 1.17
N LEU A 240 -11.04 -19.89 -0.06
CA LEU A 240 -11.93 -19.15 -0.98
C LEU A 240 -13.36 -19.02 -0.44
N GLU A 241 -13.92 -20.09 0.12
CA GLU A 241 -15.26 -20.05 0.74
C GLU A 241 -15.31 -19.07 1.92
N ASN A 242 -14.26 -19.04 2.74
CA ASN A 242 -14.15 -18.08 3.83
C ASN A 242 -13.98 -16.64 3.31
N SER A 243 -13.15 -16.44 2.28
CA SER A 243 -12.97 -15.13 1.62
C SER A 243 -14.30 -14.60 1.06
N LEU A 244 -15.06 -15.46 0.38
CA LEU A 244 -16.36 -15.10 -0.19
C LEU A 244 -17.36 -14.71 0.90
N ARG A 245 -17.38 -15.44 2.02
CA ARG A 245 -18.25 -15.11 3.17
C ARG A 245 -17.96 -13.70 3.70
N GLU A 246 -16.68 -13.35 3.85
CA GLU A 246 -16.28 -12.02 4.30
C GLU A 246 -16.67 -10.92 3.29
N LEU A 247 -16.52 -11.15 1.98
CA LEU A 247 -16.95 -10.19 0.95
C LEU A 247 -18.47 -10.01 0.87
N LEU A 248 -19.24 -11.09 1.01
CA LEU A 248 -20.71 -11.02 0.95
C LEU A 248 -21.31 -10.27 2.15
N ALA A 249 -20.62 -10.25 3.29
CA ALA A 249 -21.03 -9.45 4.45
C ALA A 249 -20.99 -7.94 4.15
N ILE A 250 -20.08 -7.48 3.30
CA ILE A 250 -19.96 -6.06 2.90
C ILE A 250 -20.57 -5.76 1.54
N CYS A 251 -20.80 -6.77 0.70
CA CYS A 251 -21.44 -6.65 -0.61
C CYS A 251 -22.50 -7.75 -0.81
N PRO A 252 -23.67 -7.65 -0.16
CA PRO A 252 -24.70 -8.70 -0.21
C PRO A 252 -25.26 -8.95 -1.61
N SER A 253 -25.17 -7.95 -2.49
CA SER A 253 -25.63 -8.07 -3.88
C SER A 253 -24.75 -8.97 -4.74
N GLY A 254 -23.58 -9.40 -4.25
CA GLY A 254 -22.63 -10.23 -4.98
C GLY A 254 -21.90 -9.53 -6.12
N LYS A 255 -22.17 -8.24 -6.37
CA LYS A 255 -21.57 -7.46 -7.46
C LYS A 255 -20.29 -6.77 -7.00
N HIS A 256 -19.26 -7.57 -6.74
CA HIS A 256 -17.92 -7.08 -6.37
C HIS A 256 -16.84 -7.67 -7.29
N TYR A 257 -15.87 -6.86 -7.71
CA TYR A 257 -14.78 -7.33 -8.58
C TYR A 257 -13.99 -8.49 -7.94
N ASP A 258 -13.73 -8.40 -6.63
CA ASP A 258 -13.00 -9.45 -5.91
C ASP A 258 -13.80 -10.77 -5.80
N ILE A 259 -15.14 -10.74 -5.88
CA ILE A 259 -15.95 -11.98 -5.97
C ILE A 259 -15.70 -12.68 -7.30
N ALA A 260 -15.61 -11.94 -8.41
CA ALA A 260 -15.26 -12.52 -9.70
C ALA A 260 -13.85 -13.15 -9.69
N ARG A 261 -12.92 -12.56 -8.92
CA ARG A 261 -11.57 -13.10 -8.72
C ARG A 261 -11.62 -14.44 -7.97
N ILE A 262 -12.39 -14.53 -6.89
CA ILE A 262 -12.63 -15.79 -6.15
C ILE A 262 -13.18 -16.88 -7.07
N LEU A 263 -14.23 -16.58 -7.84
CA LEU A 263 -14.86 -17.56 -8.75
C LEU A 263 -13.89 -18.07 -9.82
N ARG A 264 -12.97 -17.22 -10.29
CA ARG A 264 -11.90 -17.64 -11.20
C ARG A 264 -10.97 -18.66 -10.54
N GLU A 265 -10.56 -18.42 -9.31
CA GLU A 265 -9.69 -19.34 -8.56
C GLU A 265 -10.39 -20.67 -8.26
N GLU A 266 -11.69 -20.66 -7.96
CA GLU A 266 -12.49 -21.88 -7.84
C GLU A 266 -12.49 -22.69 -9.15
N GLY A 267 -12.61 -22.01 -10.30
CA GLY A 267 -12.50 -22.63 -11.61
C GLY A 267 -11.14 -23.31 -11.83
N ILE A 268 -10.05 -22.68 -11.39
CA ILE A 268 -8.69 -23.26 -11.46
C ILE A 268 -8.60 -24.53 -10.62
N ILE A 269 -9.16 -24.53 -9.40
CA ILE A 269 -9.21 -25.72 -8.55
C ILE A 269 -9.94 -26.87 -9.25
N LEU A 270 -11.10 -26.61 -9.85
CA LEU A 270 -11.88 -27.63 -10.56
C LEU A 270 -11.10 -28.23 -11.73
N MET A 271 -10.46 -27.39 -12.55
CA MET A 271 -9.62 -27.83 -13.66
C MET A 271 -8.46 -28.71 -13.19
N LYS A 272 -7.75 -28.30 -12.12
CA LYS A 272 -6.66 -29.10 -11.54
C LYS A 272 -7.17 -30.46 -11.06
N ARG A 273 -8.27 -30.50 -10.30
CA ARG A 273 -8.87 -31.76 -9.81
C ARG A 273 -9.26 -32.70 -10.95
N GLU A 274 -9.87 -32.19 -12.02
CA GLU A 274 -10.22 -33.01 -13.18
C GLU A 274 -8.98 -33.61 -13.84
N ASN A 275 -7.90 -32.84 -13.98
CA ASN A 275 -6.64 -33.33 -14.53
C ASN A 275 -6.03 -34.44 -13.67
N TYR A 276 -6.05 -34.30 -12.33
CA TYR A 276 -5.62 -35.37 -11.43
C TYR A 276 -6.45 -36.65 -11.61
N LEU A 277 -7.78 -36.53 -11.69
CA LEU A 277 -8.67 -37.67 -11.92
C LEU A 277 -8.42 -38.36 -13.27
N ARG A 278 -8.04 -37.61 -14.31
CA ARG A 278 -7.66 -38.17 -15.62
C ARG A 278 -6.31 -38.91 -15.57
N LEU A 279 -5.34 -38.41 -14.80
CA LEU A 279 -4.04 -39.06 -14.61
C LEU A 279 -4.18 -40.39 -13.86
N LEU A 280 -5.03 -40.46 -12.84
CA LEU A 280 -5.28 -41.69 -12.07
C LEU A 280 -6.02 -42.79 -12.86
N LYS A 281 -6.63 -42.46 -13.99
CA LYS A 281 -7.36 -43.40 -14.86
C LYS A 281 -6.49 -43.98 -15.99
N LYS A 282 -5.25 -43.51 -16.16
CA LYS A 282 -4.28 -44.04 -17.12
C LYS A 282 -3.33 -45.01 -16.43
#